data_AF-A0A924ZME6-F1
#
_entry.id   AF-A0A924ZME6-F1
#
_cell.length_a   1.000
_cell.length_b   1.000
_cell.length_c   1.000
_cell.angle_alpha   90.00
_cell.angle_beta   90.00
_cell.angle_gamma   90.00
#
_symmetry.space_group_name_H-M   'P 1'
#
loop_
_entity.id
_entity.type
_entity.pdbx_description
1 polymer ?
#
loop_
_entity_poly.entity_id
_entity_poly.type
_entity_poly.pdbx_seq_one_letter_code
_entity_poly.pdbx_strand_id
1 'polypeptide(L)'
;IVIASVVNWFLKSSQLDYIISFIGVAVFVGLTAYDVQKLKRIGEGLEYGDASAKKMVIMGALTLYLDFINLFLMLLRLFGNRK
;
A
#
# COMPACT_ATOMS: atom_id res chain seq x y z
N ILE A 1 -3.43 -8.04 4.62
CA ILE A 1 -2.97 -8.53 5.95
C ILE A 1 -3.88 -9.64 6.47
N VAL A 2 -5.19 -9.44 6.60
CA VAL A 2 -6.15 -10.46 7.12
C VAL A 2 -6.16 -11.77 6.32
N ILE A 3 -6.17 -11.70 4.99
CA ILE A 3 -6.17 -12.91 4.14
C ILE A 3 -4.83 -13.66 4.25
N ALA A 4 -3.71 -12.94 4.33
CA ALA A 4 -2.39 -13.53 4.47
C ALA A 4 -2.20 -14.24 5.82
N SER A 5 -2.75 -13.70 6.92
CA SER A 5 -2.73 -14.35 8.24
C SER A 5 -3.58 -15.63 8.29
N VAL A 6 -4.69 -15.69 7.54
CA VAL A 6 -5.55 -16.88 7.47
C VAL A 6 -4.88 -18.02 6.68
N VAL A 7 -4.16 -17.67 5.60
CA VAL A 7 -3.46 -18.67 4.76
C VAL A 7 -2.22 -19.24 5.46
N ASN A 8 -1.44 -18.41 6.18
CA ASN A 8 -0.29 -18.90 6.96
C ASN A 8 -0.70 -19.91 8.05
N TRP A 9 -1.83 -19.64 8.74
CA TRP A 9 -2.33 -20.55 9.77
C TRP A 9 -2.65 -21.97 9.26
N PHE A 10 -2.94 -22.10 7.96
CA PHE A 10 -3.29 -23.37 7.32
C PHE A 10 -2.09 -24.11 6.70
N LEU A 11 -1.00 -23.41 6.40
CA LEU A 11 0.14 -23.92 5.62
C LEU A 11 1.44 -23.74 6.40
N LYS A 12 1.64 -24.60 7.40
CA LYS A 12 2.73 -24.61 8.40
C LYS A 12 4.12 -24.96 7.81
N SER A 13 4.50 -24.38 6.66
CA SER A 13 5.74 -24.65 5.92
C SER A 13 6.54 -23.36 5.70
N SER A 14 7.82 -23.38 6.10
CA SER A 14 8.72 -22.21 6.02
C SER A 14 8.94 -21.70 4.59
N GLN A 15 8.84 -22.55 3.56
CA GLN A 15 8.96 -22.11 2.16
C GLN A 15 7.70 -21.39 1.66
N LEU A 16 6.52 -21.80 2.13
CA LEU A 16 5.26 -21.13 1.78
C LEU A 16 5.16 -19.76 2.45
N ASP A 17 5.70 -19.60 3.66
CA ASP A 17 5.78 -18.29 4.34
C ASP A 17 6.56 -17.25 3.53
N TYR A 18 7.68 -17.63 2.92
CA TYR A 18 8.46 -16.72 2.06
C TYR A 18 7.70 -16.33 0.79
N ILE A 19 7.06 -17.30 0.13
CA ILE A 19 6.29 -17.06 -1.09
C ILE A 19 5.07 -16.16 -0.80
N ILE A 20 4.33 -16.45 0.27
CA ILE A 20 3.17 -15.65 0.70
C ILE A 20 3.60 -14.24 1.09
N SER A 21 4.74 -14.09 1.76
CA SER A 21 5.31 -12.78 2.10
C SER A 21 5.65 -11.97 0.85
N PHE A 22 6.28 -12.59 -0.15
CA PHE A 22 6.65 -11.92 -1.41
C PHE A 22 5.42 -11.52 -2.23
N ILE A 23 4.42 -12.40 -2.34
CA ILE A 23 3.14 -12.12 -3.01
C ILE A 23 2.39 -11.00 -2.29
N GLY A 24 2.34 -11.04 -0.95
CA GLY A 24 1.71 -10.01 -0.13
C GLY A 24 2.31 -8.62 -0.41
N VAL A 25 3.63 -8.55 -0.57
CA VAL A 25 4.34 -7.32 -0.90
C VAL A 25 4.08 -6.88 -2.34
N ALA A 26 4.13 -7.79 -3.30
CA ALA A 26 3.86 -7.48 -4.70
C ALA A 26 2.44 -6.91 -4.90
N VAL A 27 1.43 -7.50 -4.24
CA VAL A 27 0.05 -7.02 -4.27
C VAL A 27 -0.06 -5.63 -3.65
N PHE A 28 0.54 -5.42 -2.48
CA PHE A 28 0.45 -4.13 -1.79
C PHE A 28 1.14 -3.02 -2.59
N VAL A 29 2.31 -3.30 -3.17
CA VAL A 29 3.00 -2.37 -4.06
C VAL A 29 2.17 -2.06 -5.31
N GLY A 30 1.52 -3.06 -5.90
CA GLY A 30 0.62 -2.87 -7.04
C GLY A 30 -0.60 -1.99 -6.70
N LEU A 31 -1.22 -2.20 -5.54
CA LEU A 31 -2.33 -1.38 -5.05
C LEU A 31 -1.88 0.06 -4.77
N THR A 32 -0.76 0.25 -4.08
CA THR A 32 -0.18 1.59 -3.84
C THR A 32 0.15 2.31 -5.15
N ALA A 33 0.71 1.60 -6.15
CA ALA A 33 1.00 2.18 -7.46
C ALA A 33 -0.28 2.61 -8.20
N TYR A 34 -1.37 1.87 -8.03
CA TYR A 34 -2.68 2.24 -8.56
C TYR A 34 -3.24 3.47 -7.86
N ASP A 35 -3.14 3.56 -6.53
CA ASP A 35 -3.61 4.70 -5.75
C ASP A 35 -2.85 5.99 -6.11
N VAL A 36 -1.54 5.89 -6.36
CA VAL A 36 -0.72 7.00 -6.90
C VAL A 36 -1.23 7.49 -8.25
N GLN A 37 -1.51 6.58 -9.18
CA GLN A 37 -2.02 6.94 -10.51
C GLN A 37 -3.41 7.55 -10.44
N LYS A 38 -4.29 7.01 -9.59
CA LYS A 38 -5.62 7.55 -9.34
C LYS A 38 -5.56 8.97 -8.80
N LEU A 39 -4.68 9.24 -7.84
CA LEU A 39 -4.51 10.58 -7.28
C LEU A 39 -3.92 11.57 -8.27
N LYS A 40 -2.98 11.12 -9.12
CA LYS A 40 -2.45 11.95 -10.21
C LYS A 40 -3.57 12.35 -11.18
N ARG A 41 -4.40 11.40 -11.60
CA ARG A 41 -5.54 11.64 -12.50
C ARG A 41 -6.59 12.59 -11.88
N ILE A 42 -6.85 12.46 -10.58
CA ILE A 42 -7.74 13.38 -9.86
C ILE A 42 -7.13 14.78 -9.79
N GLY A 43 -5.84 14.90 -9.49
CA GLY A 43 -5.12 16.18 -9.44
C GLY A 43 -5.06 16.90 -10.78
N GLU A 44 -4.93 16.17 -11.89
CA GLU A 44 -4.95 16.73 -13.26
C GLU A 44 -6.34 17.23 -13.69
N GLY A 45 -7.42 16.68 -13.12
CA GLY A 45 -8.81 17.06 -13.43
C GLY A 45 -9.40 18.14 -12.51
N LEU A 46 -8.66 18.59 -11.50
CA LEU A 46 -9.11 19.66 -10.59
C LEU A 46 -8.77 21.03 -11.20
N GLU A 47 -9.79 21.78 -11.61
CA GLU A 47 -9.61 23.20 -11.96
C GLU A 47 -9.17 23.99 -10.72
N TYR A 48 -8.03 24.70 -10.84
CA TYR A 48 -7.48 25.56 -9.80
C TYR A 48 -8.43 26.75 -9.56
N GLY A 49 -9.29 26.66 -8.55
CA GLY A 49 -10.16 27.78 -8.17
C GLY A 49 -11.23 27.45 -7.12
N ASP A 50 -11.70 26.21 -7.08
CA ASP A 50 -12.74 25.82 -6.12
C ASP A 50 -12.14 25.48 -4.75
N ALA A 51 -12.78 25.93 -3.67
CA ALA A 51 -12.37 25.62 -2.29
C ALA A 51 -12.35 24.10 -2.04
N SER A 52 -13.18 23.35 -2.77
CA SER A 52 -13.21 21.88 -2.77
C SER A 52 -11.91 21.27 -3.31
N ALA A 53 -11.27 21.90 -4.32
CA ALA A 53 -10.05 21.39 -4.94
C ALA A 53 -8.87 21.38 -3.95
N LYS A 54 -8.70 22.44 -3.15
CA LYS A 54 -7.65 22.49 -2.11
C LYS A 54 -7.84 21.38 -1.06
N LYS A 55 -9.08 21.14 -0.64
CA LYS A 55 -9.39 20.07 0.33
C LYS A 55 -9.09 18.69 -0.25
N MET A 56 -9.44 18.46 -1.52
CA MET A 56 -9.19 17.19 -2.21
C MET A 56 -7.68 16.92 -2.38
N VAL A 57 -6.89 17.96 -2.68
CA VAL A 57 -5.42 17.85 -2.74
C VAL A 57 -4.82 17.47 -1.39
N ILE A 58 -5.25 18.10 -0.29
CA ILE A 58 -4.75 17.77 1.06
C ILE A 58 -5.13 16.34 1.46
N MET A 59 -6.37 15.90 1.20
CA MET A 59 -6.77 14.52 1.48
C MET A 59 -6.01 13.52 0.61
N GLY A 60 -5.80 13.82 -0.67
CA GLY A 60 -5.02 12.98 -1.56
C GLY A 60 -3.56 12.83 -1.11
N ALA A 61 -2.94 13.94 -0.71
CA ALA A 61 -1.58 13.94 -0.15
C ALA A 61 -1.51 13.13 1.16
N LEU A 62 -2.51 13.23 2.03
CA LEU A 62 -2.59 12.44 3.26
C LEU A 62 -2.73 10.93 2.96
N THR A 63 -3.56 10.55 2.00
CA THR A 63 -3.68 9.15 1.57
C THR A 63 -2.34 8.60 1.09
N LEU A 64 -1.61 9.33 0.22
CA LEU A 64 -0.27 8.92 -0.23
C LEU A 64 0.72 8.77 0.92
N TYR A 65 0.65 9.67 1.92
CA TYR A 65 1.50 9.59 3.09
C TYR A 65 1.24 8.32 3.91
N LEU A 66 -0.02 7.96 4.11
CA LEU A 66 -0.40 6.72 4.81
C LEU A 66 0.00 5.47 4.02
N ASP A 67 -0.15 5.50 2.70
CA ASP A 67 0.28 4.40 1.82
C ASP A 67 1.80 4.22 1.86
N PHE A 68 2.55 5.32 1.86
CA PHE A 68 4.01 5.30 2.02
C PHE A 68 4.42 4.66 3.36
N ILE A 69 3.78 5.02 4.47
CA ILE A 69 4.05 4.41 5.78
C ILE A 69 3.75 2.90 5.76
N ASN A 70 2.62 2.50 5.17
CA ASN A 70 2.27 1.07 5.10
C ASN A 70 3.29 0.28 4.27
N LEU A 71 3.70 0.82 3.12
CA LEU A 71 4.73 0.21 2.29
C LEU A 71 6.06 0.12 3.07
N PHE A 72 6.46 1.21 3.74
CA PHE A 72 7.67 1.24 4.56
C PHE A 72 7.66 0.20 5.67
N LEU A 73 6.57 0.06 6.43
CA LEU A 73 6.44 -0.94 7.50
C LEU A 73 6.44 -2.37 6.95
N MET A 74 5.86 -2.58 5.76
CA MET A 74 5.86 -3.88 5.11
C MET A 74 7.27 -4.27 4.64
N LEU A 75 8.03 -3.34 4.08
CA LEU A 75 9.45 -3.54 3.77
C LEU A 75 10.28 -3.78 5.04
N LEU A 76 10.06 -2.98 6.09
CA LEU A 76 10.72 -3.16 7.38
C LEU A 76 10.46 -4.56 7.95
N ARG A 77 9.25 -5.09 7.81
CA ARG A 77 8.91 -6.45 8.23
C ARG A 77 9.59 -7.50 7.37
N LEU A 78 9.56 -7.36 6.04
CA LEU A 78 10.27 -8.28 5.14
C LEU A 78 11.77 -8.36 5.43
N PHE A 79 12.42 -7.22 5.65
CA PHE A 79 13.85 -7.15 5.88
C PHE A 79 14.24 -7.38 7.35
N GLY A 80 13.35 -7.05 8.28
CA GLY A 80 13.55 -7.17 9.72
C GLY A 80 13.23 -8.55 10.30
N ASN A 81 12.40 -9.36 9.64
CA ASN A 81 12.07 -10.73 10.07
C ASN A 81 13.17 -11.76 9.73
N ARG A 82 14.41 -11.30 9.53
CA ARG A 82 15.62 -12.13 9.35
C ARG A 82 16.36 -12.27 10.68
N LYS A 83 15.75 -12.93 11.66
CA LYS A 83 16.42 -13.57 12.80
C LYS A 83 15.66 -14.82 13.19
#